data_AF-A0A970VAP8-F1
#
_entry.id   AF-A0A970VAP8-F1
#
_cell.length_a   1.000
_cell.length_b   1.000
_cell.length_c   1.000
_cell.angle_alpha   90.00
_cell.angle_beta   90.00
_cell.angle_gamma   90.00
#
_symmetry.space_group_name_H-M   'P 1'
#
loop_
_entity.id
_entity.type
_entity.pdbx_description
1 polymer ?
#
loop_
_entity_poly.entity_id
_entity_poly.type
_entity_poly.pdbx_seq_one_letter_code
_entity_poly.pdbx_strand_id
1 'polypeptide(L)'
;MTMSMHSQHGTEAASFILQTGKPGCHAIFYPNFYQLKLIQQGKEEIVELGFSGSRVLERLLREPGQLVSREELLERGWPGRVVGQGSLNQQIHTLRQILGDDQQRNIIQTVPRRGYLFNPAYFAAISVPEPRNNHEPLAPKKPWLARQLFATVAAKLRRLSAAALMSLGGLSLGLLALGYGSLAFSQVKLVSTEVNGGKAYILYVGQPGKPGQPQELVMRRNMEELATIKYLD
;
A
#
# COMPACT_ATOMS: atom_id res chain seq x y z
N MET A 1 7.07 -41.24 -6.76
CA MET A 1 6.82 -40.57 -5.46
C MET A 1 7.41 -39.17 -5.55
N THR A 2 6.67 -38.23 -6.14
CA THR A 2 7.13 -36.86 -6.42
C THR A 2 6.82 -35.99 -5.20
N MET A 3 7.85 -35.67 -4.41
CA MET A 3 7.72 -34.71 -3.31
C MET A 3 7.66 -33.29 -3.87
N SER A 4 6.45 -32.74 -3.89
CA SER A 4 6.19 -31.31 -4.05
C SER A 4 6.76 -30.55 -2.86
N MET A 5 7.95 -29.96 -3.03
CA MET A 5 8.51 -28.96 -2.12
C MET A 5 7.62 -27.70 -2.18
N HIS A 6 6.62 -27.66 -1.30
CA HIS A 6 5.87 -26.45 -1.01
C HIS A 6 6.80 -25.43 -0.36
N SER A 7 7.11 -24.37 -1.09
CA SER A 7 7.89 -23.22 -0.62
C SER A 7 7.10 -22.42 0.44
N GLN A 8 7.13 -22.89 1.68
CA GLN A 8 6.71 -22.13 2.84
C GLN A 8 7.92 -21.40 3.45
N HIS A 9 8.32 -20.26 2.89
CA HIS A 9 9.11 -19.26 3.63
C HIS A 9 8.35 -17.94 3.57
N GLY A 10 7.28 -17.87 4.37
CA GLY A 10 6.57 -16.62 4.65
C GLY A 10 7.47 -15.69 5.44
N THR A 11 7.96 -14.68 4.76
CA THR A 11 8.94 -13.69 5.21
C THR A 11 8.38 -12.78 6.30
N GLU A 12 8.69 -13.03 7.57
CA GLU A 12 8.46 -12.09 8.69
C GLU A 12 9.55 -11.00 8.75
N ALA A 13 9.90 -10.38 7.62
CA ALA A 13 10.84 -9.26 7.58
C ALA A 13 10.16 -8.02 7.01
N ALA A 14 10.48 -6.85 7.56
CA ALA A 14 10.03 -5.58 7.02
C ALA A 14 10.44 -5.48 5.54
N SER A 15 9.49 -5.21 4.65
CA SER A 15 9.73 -5.03 3.22
C SER A 15 9.22 -3.68 2.75
N PHE A 16 9.88 -3.12 1.75
CA PHE A 16 9.57 -1.80 1.20
C PHE A 16 8.95 -1.96 -0.18
N ILE A 17 7.80 -1.32 -0.41
CA ILE A 17 7.10 -1.33 -1.69
C ILE A 17 7.38 -0.02 -2.41
N LEU A 18 7.87 -0.11 -3.64
CA LEU A 18 8.39 1.00 -4.43
C LEU A 18 7.78 0.98 -5.84
N GLN A 19 7.60 2.15 -6.43
CA GLN A 19 7.33 2.29 -7.86
C GLN A 19 8.64 2.31 -8.63
N THR A 20 8.66 1.70 -9.81
CA THR A 20 9.83 1.75 -10.71
C THR A 20 9.63 2.81 -11.79
N GLY A 21 10.68 3.13 -12.53
CA GLY A 21 10.60 4.03 -13.69
C GLY A 21 9.86 3.41 -14.89
N LYS A 22 9.57 2.10 -14.84
CA LYS A 22 8.84 1.39 -15.89
C LYS A 22 7.33 1.43 -15.59
N PRO A 23 6.48 1.84 -16.53
CA PRO A 23 5.04 1.91 -16.31
C PRO A 23 4.46 0.54 -15.99
N GLY A 24 3.62 0.48 -14.94
CA GLY A 24 2.99 -0.77 -14.48
C GLY A 24 3.94 -1.77 -13.81
N CYS A 25 5.17 -1.36 -13.48
CA CYS A 25 6.14 -2.17 -12.77
C CYS A 25 6.39 -1.61 -11.36
N HIS A 26 6.17 -2.43 -10.35
CA HIS A 26 6.47 -2.12 -8.94
C HIS A 26 7.53 -3.08 -8.41
N ALA A 27 8.24 -2.63 -7.39
CA ALA A 27 9.30 -3.39 -6.76
C ALA A 27 8.99 -3.62 -5.27
N ILE A 28 9.29 -4.82 -4.79
CA ILE A 28 9.27 -5.15 -3.36
C ILE A 28 10.70 -5.44 -2.93
N PHE A 29 11.23 -4.63 -2.03
CA PHE A 29 12.58 -4.74 -1.52
C PHE A 29 12.57 -5.47 -0.17
N TYR A 30 13.41 -6.49 -0.08
CA TYR A 30 13.61 -7.32 1.10
C TYR A 30 15.05 -7.11 1.65
N PRO A 31 15.26 -6.18 2.60
CA PRO A 31 16.59 -5.81 3.09
C PRO A 31 17.38 -6.98 3.65
N ASN A 32 16.70 -7.89 4.37
CA ASN A 32 17.31 -9.04 5.03
C ASN A 32 17.80 -10.10 4.03
N PHE A 33 17.16 -10.19 2.87
CA PHE A 33 17.49 -11.16 1.83
C PHE A 33 18.37 -10.56 0.74
N TYR A 34 18.68 -9.27 0.80
CA TYR A 34 19.41 -8.54 -0.25
C TYR A 34 18.74 -8.66 -1.62
N GLN A 35 17.42 -8.81 -1.64
CA GLN A 35 16.65 -9.09 -2.85
C GLN A 35 15.67 -7.96 -3.16
N LEU A 36 15.54 -7.67 -4.44
CA LEU A 36 14.52 -6.81 -4.99
C LEU A 36 13.66 -7.63 -5.96
N LYS A 37 12.38 -7.78 -5.65
CA LYS A 37 11.41 -8.46 -6.50
C LYS A 37 10.71 -7.43 -7.37
N LEU A 38 10.93 -7.50 -8.68
CA LEU A 38 10.27 -6.69 -9.70
C LEU A 38 9.03 -7.42 -10.19
N ILE A 39 7.90 -6.73 -10.25
CA ILE A 39 6.62 -7.29 -10.66
C ILE A 39 6.06 -6.44 -11.80
N GLN A 40 5.94 -7.01 -12.99
CA GLN A 40 5.42 -6.36 -14.19
C GLN A 40 4.49 -7.30 -14.94
N GLN A 41 3.23 -6.90 -15.20
CA GLN A 41 2.27 -7.66 -15.99
C GLN A 41 2.11 -9.14 -15.55
N GLY A 42 2.19 -9.42 -14.25
CA GLY A 42 2.11 -10.77 -13.68
C GLY A 42 3.40 -11.60 -13.80
N LYS A 43 4.45 -11.07 -14.43
CA LYS A 43 5.80 -11.63 -14.40
C LYS A 43 6.53 -11.11 -13.17
N GLU A 44 7.17 -12.03 -12.45
CA GLU A 44 8.00 -11.72 -11.30
C GLU A 44 9.46 -12.01 -11.63
N GLU A 45 10.34 -11.07 -11.31
CA GLU A 45 11.79 -11.21 -11.49
C GLU A 45 12.48 -10.84 -10.17
N ILE A 46 13.33 -11.72 -9.68
CA ILE A 46 14.09 -11.47 -8.45
C ILE A 46 15.50 -11.05 -8.83
N VAL A 47 15.92 -9.89 -8.32
CA VAL A 47 17.25 -9.33 -8.53
C VAL A 47 17.99 -9.30 -7.19
N GLU A 48 19.19 -9.87 -7.15
CA GLU A 48 20.06 -9.80 -5.98
C GLU A 48 20.88 -8.50 -6.00
N LEU A 49 20.82 -7.73 -4.92
CA LEU A 49 21.48 -6.41 -4.80
C LEU A 49 22.88 -6.49 -4.17
N GLY A 50 23.24 -7.63 -3.59
CA GLY A 50 24.39 -7.77 -2.71
C GLY A 50 24.26 -6.94 -1.42
N PHE A 51 25.23 -7.08 -0.52
CA PHE A 51 25.22 -6.38 0.77
C PHE A 51 25.20 -4.86 0.60
N SER A 52 26.16 -4.29 -0.14
CA SER A 52 26.32 -2.84 -0.26
C SER A 52 25.11 -2.18 -0.93
N GLY A 53 24.60 -2.79 -2.01
CA GLY A 53 23.40 -2.30 -2.70
C GLY A 53 22.17 -2.30 -1.80
N SER A 54 21.96 -3.39 -1.06
CA SER A 54 20.87 -3.49 -0.10
C SER A 54 20.97 -2.42 0.99
N ARG A 55 22.13 -2.25 1.64
CA ARG A 55 22.29 -1.29 2.75
C ARG A 55 22.18 0.17 2.30
N VAL A 56 22.69 0.48 1.11
CA VAL A 56 22.52 1.81 0.50
C VAL A 56 21.04 2.07 0.23
N LEU A 57 20.34 1.13 -0.42
CA LEU A 57 18.93 1.29 -0.75
C LEU A 57 18.07 1.38 0.51
N GLU A 58 18.26 0.48 1.48
CA GLU A 58 17.55 0.48 2.76
C GLU A 58 17.69 1.82 3.48
N ARG A 59 18.89 2.39 3.49
CA ARG A 59 19.10 3.67 4.15
C ARG A 59 18.33 4.80 3.48
N LEU A 60 18.34 4.84 2.14
CA LEU A 60 17.60 5.83 1.38
C LEU A 60 16.08 5.69 1.55
N LEU A 61 15.59 4.45 1.77
CA LEU A 61 14.18 4.14 1.94
C LEU A 61 13.66 4.28 3.36
N ARG A 62 14.53 4.30 4.37
CA ARG A 62 14.12 4.48 5.77
C ARG A 62 13.41 5.82 5.98
N GLU A 63 13.90 6.87 5.35
CA GLU A 63 13.32 8.22 5.37
C GLU A 63 13.32 8.81 3.95
N PRO A 64 12.31 8.45 3.12
CA PRO A 64 12.20 8.97 1.76
C PRO A 64 12.15 10.51 1.76
N GLY A 65 12.86 11.14 0.84
CA GLY A 65 12.99 12.60 0.73
C GLY A 65 14.10 13.20 1.58
N GLN A 66 14.66 12.45 2.52
CA GLN A 66 15.80 12.90 3.31
C GLN A 66 17.09 12.86 2.47
N LEU A 67 17.86 13.95 2.53
CA LEU A 67 19.21 13.98 2.00
C LEU A 67 20.15 13.14 2.88
N VAL A 68 20.71 12.07 2.30
CA VAL A 68 21.70 11.21 2.94
C VAL A 68 23.09 11.54 2.38
N SER A 69 24.06 11.75 3.26
CA SER A 69 25.43 12.11 2.85
C SER A 69 26.14 10.94 2.17
N ARG A 70 27.20 11.24 1.41
CA ARG A 70 27.99 10.18 0.75
C ARG A 70 28.74 9.34 1.79
N GLU A 71 29.23 9.99 2.82
CA GLU A 71 29.98 9.40 3.93
C GLU A 71 29.10 8.38 4.68
N GLU A 72 27.86 8.75 4.96
CA GLU A 72 26.89 7.87 5.63
C GLU A 72 26.52 6.64 4.78
N LEU A 73 26.38 6.82 3.46
CA LEU A 73 26.12 5.71 2.54
C LEU A 73 27.33 4.80 2.38
N LEU A 74 28.54 5.36 2.35
CA LEU A 74 29.78 4.59 2.30
C LEU A 74 29.97 3.75 3.56
N GLU A 75 29.75 4.33 4.74
CA GLU A 75 29.86 3.65 6.02
C GLU A 75 28.88 2.46 6.13
N ARG A 76 27.62 2.65 5.71
CA ARG A 76 26.62 1.58 5.73
C ARG A 76 26.84 0.51 4.65
N GLY A 77 27.25 0.91 3.45
CA GLY A 77 27.44 -0.02 2.33
C GLY A 77 28.71 -0.86 2.47
N TRP A 78 29.74 -0.32 3.11
CA TRP A 78 31.07 -0.94 3.23
C TRP A 78 31.62 -0.80 4.66
N PRO A 79 30.95 -1.39 5.67
CA PRO A 79 31.35 -1.26 7.06
C PRO A 79 32.77 -1.82 7.26
N GLY A 80 33.63 -1.01 7.89
CA GLY A 80 35.02 -1.38 8.17
C GLY A 80 35.92 -1.51 6.93
N ARG A 81 35.50 -1.00 5.76
CA ARG A 81 36.32 -1.03 4.54
C ARG A 81 36.55 0.38 4.02
N VAL A 82 37.79 0.68 3.62
CA VAL A 82 38.14 1.94 2.97
C VAL A 82 37.83 1.82 1.48
N VAL A 83 36.73 2.44 1.05
CA VAL A 83 36.31 2.51 -0.36
C VAL A 83 36.14 3.96 -0.80
N GLY A 84 36.43 4.23 -2.07
CA GLY A 84 36.30 5.57 -2.64
C GLY A 84 34.88 5.88 -3.12
N GLN A 85 34.65 7.15 -3.44
CA GLN A 85 33.38 7.63 -4.01
C GLN A 85 32.95 6.91 -5.29
N GLY A 86 33.91 6.35 -6.05
CA GLY A 86 33.65 5.54 -7.24
C GLY A 86 32.80 4.30 -6.93
N SER A 87 33.01 3.65 -5.79
CA SER A 87 32.23 2.47 -5.38
C SER A 87 30.78 2.83 -5.09
N LEU A 88 30.54 3.95 -4.40
CA LEU A 88 29.19 4.47 -4.17
C LEU A 88 28.51 4.86 -5.49
N ASN A 89 29.22 5.57 -6.38
CA ASN A 89 28.69 5.96 -7.68
C ASN A 89 28.27 4.75 -8.52
N GLN A 90 29.11 3.70 -8.56
CA GLN A 90 28.79 2.47 -9.25
C GLN A 90 27.56 1.79 -8.65
N GLN A 91 27.47 1.70 -7.33
CA GLN A 91 26.33 1.09 -6.66
C GLN A 91 25.02 1.85 -6.92
N ILE A 92 25.06 3.19 -6.87
CA ILE A 92 23.90 4.04 -7.19
C ILE A 92 23.50 3.86 -8.66
N HIS A 93 24.46 3.77 -9.58
CA HIS A 93 24.18 3.50 -10.99
C HIS A 93 23.49 2.15 -11.17
N THR A 94 24.00 1.08 -10.56
CA THR A 94 23.38 -0.24 -10.58
C THR A 94 21.96 -0.22 -10.01
N LEU A 95 21.73 0.45 -8.88
CA LEU A 95 20.39 0.59 -8.30
C LEU A 95 19.42 1.31 -9.25
N ARG A 96 19.87 2.39 -9.91
CA ARG A 96 19.07 3.10 -10.91
C ARG A 96 18.72 2.22 -12.10
N GLN A 97 19.67 1.43 -12.62
CA GLN A 97 19.41 0.51 -13.72
C GLN A 97 18.30 -0.50 -13.37
N ILE A 98 18.42 -1.11 -12.19
CA ILE A 98 17.45 -2.10 -11.70
C ILE A 98 16.05 -1.46 -11.53
N LEU A 99 15.99 -0.25 -10.97
CA LEU A 99 14.74 0.49 -10.77
C LEU A 99 14.20 1.15 -12.05
N GLY A 100 14.89 1.04 -13.18
CA GLY A 100 14.49 1.69 -14.43
C GLY A 100 14.62 3.23 -14.42
N ASP A 101 15.55 3.77 -13.62
CA ASP A 101 15.74 5.20 -13.34
C ASP A 101 17.02 5.79 -13.97
N ASP A 102 17.59 5.15 -14.99
CA ASP A 102 18.89 5.56 -15.51
C ASP A 102 18.89 6.94 -16.21
N GLN A 103 17.87 7.18 -17.04
CA GLN A 103 17.78 8.40 -17.85
C GLN A 103 17.22 9.57 -17.04
N GLN A 104 16.11 9.36 -16.35
CA GLN A 104 15.37 10.44 -15.69
C GLN A 104 15.93 10.78 -14.30
N ARG A 105 16.51 9.80 -13.60
CA ARG A 105 17.07 9.96 -12.24
C ARG A 105 16.08 10.57 -11.25
N ASN A 106 14.81 10.24 -11.43
CA ASN A 106 13.67 10.72 -10.65
C ASN A 106 13.49 9.92 -9.36
N ILE A 107 13.96 8.68 -9.28
CA ILE A 107 13.78 7.80 -8.11
C ILE A 107 14.89 8.01 -7.10
N ILE A 108 16.14 7.83 -7.50
CA ILE A 108 17.31 8.13 -6.67
C ILE A 108 17.91 9.43 -7.21
N GLN A 109 17.71 10.53 -6.50
CA GLN A 109 18.15 11.85 -6.93
C GLN A 109 19.55 12.18 -6.38
N THR A 110 20.42 12.73 -7.24
CA THR A 110 21.74 13.20 -6.81
C THR A 110 21.64 14.66 -6.37
N VAL A 111 22.11 14.96 -5.16
CA VAL A 111 22.35 16.33 -4.72
C VAL A 111 23.85 16.63 -4.84
N PRO A 112 24.27 17.52 -5.78
CA PRO A 112 25.68 17.79 -6.04
C PRO A 112 26.45 18.13 -4.76
N ARG A 113 27.63 17.52 -4.58
CA ARG A 113 28.53 17.70 -3.42
C ARG A 113 27.96 17.39 -2.04
N ARG A 114 26.67 17.00 -1.93
CA ARG A 114 26.04 16.64 -0.65
C ARG A 114 25.77 15.15 -0.50
N GLY A 115 25.12 14.54 -1.48
CA GLY A 115 24.79 13.12 -1.41
C GLY A 115 23.63 12.72 -2.30
N TYR A 116 22.75 11.87 -1.78
CA TYR A 116 21.63 11.28 -2.50
C TYR A 116 20.37 11.31 -1.64
N LEU A 117 19.21 11.27 -2.29
CA LEU A 117 17.93 11.08 -1.63
C LEU A 117 17.04 10.18 -2.48
N PHE A 118 16.14 9.46 -1.83
CA PHE A 118 15.07 8.75 -2.52
C PHE A 118 13.87 9.67 -2.70
N ASN A 119 13.31 9.76 -3.89
CA ASN A 119 12.13 10.58 -4.13
C ASN A 119 10.88 9.93 -3.50
N PRO A 120 10.20 10.61 -2.55
CA PRO A 120 9.01 10.07 -1.88
C PRO A 120 7.89 9.67 -2.84
N ALA A 121 7.79 10.29 -4.03
CA ALA A 121 6.76 9.98 -5.01
C ALA A 121 6.82 8.52 -5.52
N TYR A 122 7.97 7.87 -5.38
CA TYR A 122 8.16 6.47 -5.78
C TYR A 122 8.10 5.50 -4.58
N PHE A 123 7.78 6.00 -3.40
CA PHE A 123 7.64 5.19 -2.19
C PHE A 123 6.16 4.92 -1.91
N ALA A 124 5.76 3.65 -1.84
CA ALA A 124 4.36 3.28 -1.62
C ALA A 124 4.07 2.96 -0.15
N ALA A 125 4.81 2.02 0.44
CA ALA A 125 4.58 1.59 1.82
C ALA A 125 5.76 0.80 2.40
N ILE A 126 5.83 0.78 3.73
CA ILE A 126 6.58 -0.23 4.48
C ILE A 126 5.57 -1.28 4.93
N SER A 127 5.77 -2.53 4.55
CA SER A 127 5.06 -3.65 5.17
C SER A 127 5.97 -4.22 6.25
N VAL A 128 5.65 -3.91 7.50
CA VAL A 128 6.14 -4.69 8.63
C VAL A 128 5.15 -5.83 8.76
N PRO A 129 5.59 -7.10 8.73
CA PRO A 129 4.70 -8.20 9.05
C PRO A 129 4.16 -7.91 10.44
N GLU A 130 2.86 -7.59 10.54
CA GLU A 130 2.22 -7.53 11.84
C GLU A 130 2.51 -8.89 12.50
N PRO A 131 3.00 -8.90 13.76
CA PRO A 131 3.07 -10.16 14.49
C PRO A 131 1.68 -10.74 14.38
N ARG A 132 1.56 -11.90 13.73
CA ARG A 132 0.29 -12.57 13.48
C ARG A 132 -0.29 -12.83 14.86
N ASN A 133 -1.07 -11.89 15.35
CA ASN A 133 -1.55 -11.95 16.69
C ASN A 133 -2.64 -12.99 16.59
N ASN A 134 -2.32 -14.21 17.05
CA ASN A 134 -3.30 -15.27 17.23
C ASN A 134 -4.39 -14.89 18.26
N HIS A 135 -4.56 -13.61 18.61
CA HIS A 135 -5.86 -13.04 18.90
C HIS A 135 -6.76 -13.15 17.65
N GLU A 136 -7.21 -14.39 17.37
CA GLU A 136 -8.64 -14.62 17.23
C GLU A 136 -9.34 -13.64 18.18
N PRO A 137 -10.33 -12.83 17.74
CA PRO A 137 -11.05 -11.94 18.64
C PRO A 137 -11.42 -12.79 19.84
N LEU A 138 -10.78 -12.53 20.98
CA LEU A 138 -10.97 -13.34 22.18
C LEU A 138 -12.41 -13.04 22.59
N ALA A 139 -13.35 -13.80 22.02
CA ALA A 139 -14.66 -13.98 22.59
C ALA A 139 -14.38 -14.25 24.06
N PRO A 140 -14.81 -13.36 24.96
CA PRO A 140 -14.30 -13.36 26.32
C PRO A 140 -14.49 -14.75 26.92
N LYS A 141 -13.39 -15.45 27.21
CA LYS A 141 -13.37 -16.85 27.69
C LYS A 141 -13.99 -17.05 29.08
N LYS A 142 -14.76 -16.08 29.60
CA LYS A 142 -15.58 -16.19 30.82
C LYS A 142 -16.90 -15.41 30.66
N PRO A 143 -17.90 -15.95 29.94
CA PRO A 143 -19.21 -15.30 29.77
C PRO A 143 -20.08 -15.30 31.05
N TRP A 144 -19.62 -15.88 32.16
CA TRP A 144 -20.39 -15.94 33.41
C TRP A 144 -20.11 -14.77 34.38
N LEU A 145 -18.96 -14.11 34.29
CA LEU A 145 -18.63 -12.96 35.14
C LEU A 145 -19.36 -11.68 34.71
N ALA A 146 -19.67 -11.54 33.42
CA ALA A 146 -20.55 -10.48 32.92
C ALA A 146 -21.98 -10.64 33.48
N ARG A 147 -22.43 -11.88 33.74
CA ARG A 147 -23.78 -12.17 34.24
C ARG A 147 -24.01 -11.75 35.70
N GLN A 148 -22.96 -11.46 36.46
CA GLN A 148 -23.08 -11.00 37.85
C GLN A 148 -23.07 -9.46 38.00
N LEU A 149 -22.57 -8.73 37.00
CA LEU A 149 -22.47 -7.26 37.06
C LEU A 149 -23.69 -6.54 36.46
N PHE A 150 -24.49 -7.20 35.61
CA PHE A 150 -25.66 -6.56 34.99
C PHE A 150 -26.97 -6.63 35.80
N ALA A 151 -27.00 -7.35 36.91
CA ALA A 151 -28.22 -7.49 37.73
C ALA A 151 -28.59 -6.22 38.51
N THR A 152 -27.67 -5.28 38.72
CA THR A 152 -27.90 -4.10 39.59
C THR A 152 -28.24 -2.80 38.85
N VAL A 153 -28.04 -2.70 37.54
CA VAL A 153 -28.32 -1.47 36.77
C VAL A 153 -29.73 -1.46 36.15
N ALA A 154 -30.30 -2.63 35.85
CA ALA A 154 -31.60 -2.73 35.17
C ALA A 154 -32.81 -2.28 36.04
N ALA A 155 -32.66 -2.22 37.36
CA ALA A 155 -33.75 -1.84 38.26
C ALA A 155 -33.95 -0.31 38.41
N LYS A 156 -32.99 0.52 37.95
CA LYS A 156 -33.00 1.98 38.21
C LYS A 156 -33.38 2.86 37.01
N LEU A 157 -33.71 2.29 35.85
CA LEU A 157 -34.12 3.04 34.66
C LEU A 157 -35.57 2.83 34.21
N ARG A 158 -36.40 2.19 35.03
CA ARG A 158 -37.83 1.99 34.76
C ARG A 158 -38.73 2.93 35.57
N ARG A 159 -38.30 4.19 35.79
CA ARG A 159 -39.10 5.17 36.56
C ARG A 159 -39.03 6.63 36.08
N LEU A 160 -38.46 6.93 34.91
CA LEU A 160 -38.48 8.29 34.36
C LEU A 160 -38.98 8.24 32.91
N SER A 161 -40.28 7.98 32.74
CA SER A 161 -41.29 9.00 32.37
C SER A 161 -41.17 9.37 30.88
N ALA A 162 -41.77 8.65 29.94
CA ALA A 162 -43.21 8.66 29.60
C ALA A 162 -43.87 10.05 29.44
N ALA A 163 -43.11 11.16 29.54
CA ALA A 163 -43.65 12.52 29.56
C ALA A 163 -42.88 13.51 28.65
N ALA A 164 -42.27 13.04 27.56
CA ALA A 164 -41.61 13.92 26.58
C ALA A 164 -41.89 13.48 25.13
N LEU A 165 -43.12 13.02 24.86
CA LEU A 165 -43.57 12.57 23.53
C LEU A 165 -44.48 13.55 22.79
N MET A 166 -44.63 14.80 23.23
CA MET A 166 -45.33 15.81 22.44
C MET A 166 -44.57 17.13 22.47
N SER A 167 -44.52 17.78 21.30
CA SER A 167 -44.08 19.16 21.06
C SER A 167 -42.58 19.48 20.87
N LEU A 168 -41.84 18.70 20.07
CA LEU A 168 -40.90 19.29 19.08
C LEU A 168 -40.46 18.31 17.97
N GLY A 169 -41.26 17.28 17.68
CA GLY A 169 -41.02 16.30 16.60
C GLY A 169 -41.11 16.85 15.17
N GLY A 170 -41.23 18.18 14.98
CA GLY A 170 -41.38 18.81 13.66
C GLY A 170 -40.23 19.71 13.23
N LEU A 171 -39.44 20.28 14.15
CA LEU A 171 -38.51 21.37 13.81
C LEU A 171 -37.00 21.02 13.96
N SER A 172 -36.66 19.86 14.52
CA SER A 172 -35.28 19.35 14.53
C SER A 172 -34.97 18.41 13.35
N LEU A 173 -36.00 17.76 12.78
CA LEU A 173 -35.84 16.89 11.61
C LEU A 173 -35.41 17.64 10.33
N GLY A 174 -35.76 18.94 10.22
CA GLY A 174 -35.46 19.75 9.04
C GLY A 174 -34.00 20.23 8.93
N LEU A 175 -33.32 20.42 10.06
CA LEU A 175 -31.92 20.92 10.09
C LEU A 175 -30.88 19.79 10.10
N LEU A 176 -31.26 18.57 10.52
CA LEU A 176 -30.40 17.39 10.43
C LEU A 176 -30.35 16.77 9.03
N ALA A 177 -31.35 17.02 8.17
CA ALA A 177 -31.41 16.49 6.81
C ALA A 177 -30.49 17.23 5.80
N LEU A 178 -30.16 18.50 6.06
CA LEU A 178 -29.25 19.29 5.20
C LEU A 178 -27.77 19.20 5.61
N GLY A 179 -27.48 18.81 6.86
CA GLY A 179 -26.10 18.72 7.38
C GLY A 179 -25.42 17.35 7.22
N TYR A 180 -26.17 16.25 7.09
CA TYR A 180 -25.60 14.88 7.08
C TYR A 180 -25.32 14.29 5.69
N GLY A 181 -25.68 14.97 4.61
CA GLY A 181 -25.50 14.45 3.24
C GLY A 181 -24.05 14.45 2.74
N SER A 182 -23.13 15.16 3.41
CA SER A 182 -21.78 15.42 2.86
C SER A 182 -20.62 14.72 3.61
N LEU A 183 -20.92 13.89 4.62
CA LEU A 183 -19.89 13.11 5.32
C LEU A 183 -20.22 11.62 5.43
N ALA A 184 -21.16 11.11 4.62
CA ALA A 184 -21.34 9.68 4.39
C ALA A 184 -20.21 9.16 3.48
N PHE A 185 -19.04 9.13 4.08
CA PHE A 185 -17.77 8.64 3.58
C PHE A 185 -17.93 7.23 2.97
N SER A 186 -17.50 7.13 1.71
CA SER A 186 -17.53 5.97 0.84
C SER A 186 -17.27 4.64 1.56
N GLN A 187 -18.29 3.79 1.64
CA GLN A 187 -18.13 2.39 2.03
C GLN A 187 -17.42 1.64 0.89
N VAL A 188 -16.09 1.59 0.96
CA VAL A 188 -15.26 0.75 0.09
C VAL A 188 -15.59 -0.71 0.39
N LYS A 189 -16.27 -1.39 -0.54
CA LYS A 189 -16.62 -2.81 -0.38
C LYS A 189 -15.58 -3.67 -1.10
N LEU A 190 -14.77 -4.39 -0.31
CA LEU A 190 -13.82 -5.38 -0.80
C LEU A 190 -14.58 -6.60 -1.34
N VAL A 191 -14.48 -6.85 -2.64
CA VAL A 191 -14.95 -8.09 -3.26
C VAL A 191 -13.71 -8.86 -3.73
N SER A 192 -13.46 -10.02 -3.10
CA SER A 192 -12.42 -10.94 -3.56
C SER A 192 -12.97 -11.76 -4.72
N THR A 193 -12.24 -11.83 -5.82
CA THR A 193 -12.51 -12.81 -6.87
C THR A 193 -11.26 -13.67 -7.04
N GLU A 194 -11.45 -14.98 -7.02
CA GLU A 194 -10.38 -15.95 -7.16
C GLU A 194 -10.24 -16.25 -8.65
N VAL A 195 -9.15 -15.79 -9.26
CA VAL A 195 -8.87 -16.00 -10.68
C VAL A 195 -7.59 -16.83 -10.77
N ASN A 196 -7.74 -18.05 -11.27
CA ASN A 196 -6.65 -19.00 -11.61
C ASN A 196 -5.50 -19.07 -10.57
N GLY A 197 -5.84 -19.45 -9.34
CA GLY A 197 -4.84 -19.84 -8.32
C GLY A 197 -4.14 -18.71 -7.57
N GLY A 198 -4.54 -17.45 -7.79
CA GLY A 198 -4.10 -16.30 -7.00
C GLY A 198 -5.28 -15.44 -6.57
N LYS A 199 -5.33 -15.04 -5.29
CA LYS A 199 -6.36 -14.11 -4.78
C LYS A 199 -6.04 -12.70 -5.27
N ALA A 200 -6.84 -12.18 -6.19
CA ALA A 200 -6.76 -10.79 -6.64
C ALA A 200 -7.75 -9.93 -5.83
N TYR A 201 -7.28 -8.81 -5.28
CA TYR A 201 -8.11 -7.84 -4.57
C TYR A 201 -8.36 -6.63 -5.48
N ILE A 202 -9.60 -6.45 -5.94
CA ILE A 202 -9.99 -5.27 -6.72
C ILE A 202 -10.77 -4.34 -5.80
N LEU A 203 -10.21 -3.16 -5.55
CA LEU A 203 -10.90 -2.07 -4.84
C LEU A 203 -11.84 -1.37 -5.83
N TYR A 204 -13.12 -1.71 -5.79
CA TYR A 204 -14.13 -1.04 -6.61
C TYR A 204 -14.76 0.12 -5.85
N VAL A 205 -14.69 1.33 -6.41
CA VAL A 205 -15.46 2.50 -5.95
C VAL A 205 -16.75 2.53 -6.77
N GLY A 206 -17.82 1.93 -6.23
CA GLY A 206 -19.12 1.91 -6.89
C GLY A 206 -19.87 3.23 -6.68
N GLN A 207 -20.29 3.88 -7.77
CA GLN A 207 -21.31 4.93 -7.74
C GLN A 207 -22.68 4.29 -7.40
N PRO A 208 -23.43 4.82 -6.42
CA PRO A 208 -24.75 4.29 -6.09
C PRO A 208 -25.74 4.61 -7.21
N GLY A 209 -26.36 3.59 -7.81
CA GLY A 209 -27.53 3.79 -8.69
C GLY A 209 -27.71 2.84 -9.88
N LYS A 210 -26.77 1.94 -10.21
CA LYS A 210 -26.95 0.97 -11.31
C LYS A 210 -26.39 -0.41 -10.97
N PRO A 211 -27.25 -1.44 -10.73
CA PRO A 211 -26.79 -2.81 -10.58
C PRO A 211 -26.72 -3.52 -11.94
N GLY A 212 -25.56 -4.11 -12.27
CA GLY A 212 -25.51 -5.29 -13.13
C GLY A 212 -25.32 -5.11 -14.64
N GLN A 213 -24.25 -4.45 -15.10
CA GLN A 213 -23.72 -4.70 -16.45
C GLN A 213 -22.18 -4.75 -16.47
N PRO A 214 -21.55 -5.87 -16.86
CA PRO A 214 -20.13 -5.91 -17.22
C PRO A 214 -19.93 -5.13 -18.52
N GLN A 215 -19.21 -4.00 -18.47
CA GLN A 215 -18.99 -3.16 -19.65
C GLN A 215 -17.88 -3.72 -20.53
N GLU A 216 -18.28 -4.55 -21.48
CA GLU A 216 -17.52 -4.93 -22.69
C GLU A 216 -17.51 -3.80 -23.76
N LEU A 217 -17.75 -2.54 -23.36
CA LEU A 217 -18.10 -1.47 -24.32
C LEU A 217 -17.24 -0.20 -24.19
N VAL A 218 -15.96 -0.32 -23.79
CA VAL A 218 -15.01 0.80 -23.84
C VAL A 218 -14.07 0.74 -25.05
N MET A 219 -14.02 -0.38 -25.79
CA MET A 219 -13.17 -0.49 -26.97
C MET A 219 -13.85 -0.07 -28.29
N ARG A 220 -15.19 0.02 -28.36
CA ARG A 220 -15.92 0.27 -29.63
C ARG A 220 -16.26 1.73 -29.91
N ARG A 221 -16.04 2.66 -28.97
CA ARG A 221 -16.40 4.09 -29.15
C ARG A 221 -15.28 4.96 -29.69
N ASN A 222 -14.03 4.48 -29.66
CA ASN A 222 -12.86 5.25 -30.12
C ASN A 222 -12.52 5.06 -31.61
N MET A 223 -13.38 4.37 -32.38
CA MET A 223 -13.14 4.12 -33.81
C MET A 223 -14.05 4.91 -34.77
N GLU A 224 -15.03 5.65 -34.26
CA GLU A 224 -15.83 6.58 -35.08
C GLU A 224 -15.36 8.04 -34.98
N GLU A 225 -14.65 8.42 -33.93
CA GLU A 225 -14.12 9.80 -33.79
C GLU A 225 -12.85 10.08 -34.61
N LEU A 226 -12.17 9.04 -35.12
CA LEU A 226 -10.97 9.20 -35.95
C LEU A 226 -11.25 9.19 -37.46
N ALA A 227 -12.49 8.94 -37.89
CA ALA A 227 -12.87 8.93 -39.32
C ALA A 227 -13.40 10.27 -39.84
N THR A 228 -13.73 11.23 -38.96
CA THR A 228 -14.33 12.52 -39.36
C THR A 228 -13.32 13.69 -39.42
N ILE A 229 -12.10 13.53 -38.89
CA ILE A 229 -11.05 14.58 -38.91
C ILE A 229 -10.00 14.32 -40.01
N LYS A 230 -10.45 13.99 -41.23
CA LYS A 230 -9.56 13.89 -42.40
C LYS A 230 -10.16 14.41 -43.72
N TYR A 231 -11.26 15.17 -43.68
CA TYR A 231 -11.92 15.68 -44.89
C TYR A 231 -12.32 17.16 -44.90
N LEU A 232 -11.92 17.97 -43.91
CA LEU A 232 -12.12 19.42 -43.93
C LEU A 232 -10.94 20.11 -43.20
N ASP A 233 -9.81 20.22 -43.91
CA ASP A 233 -9.03 21.45 -44.14
C ASP A 233 -7.82 21.11 -45.05
#